data_AF-A0A9D8IIF7-F1
#
_entry.id   AF-A0A9D8IIF7-F1
#
_cell.length_a   1.000
_cell.length_b   1.000
_cell.length_c   1.000
_cell.angle_alpha   90.00
_cell.angle_beta   90.00
_cell.angle_gamma   90.00
#
_symmetry.space_group_name_H-M   'P 1'
#
loop_
_entity.id
_entity.type
_entity.pdbx_description
1 polymer ?
#
loop_
_entity_poly.entity_id
_entity_poly.type
_entity_poly.pdbx_seq_one_letter_code
_entity_poly.pdbx_strand_id
1 'polypeptide(L)'
;MHARESWHHVRELAAQAESPEERQELVESALALEPALPFMELSGLARSNRASDRLIVVSAWSRNPGKVHGLVAFLQDPDREVRLCAARPLIELKQAVALPCLAELAASAIDSTGEEAAEILMSLSGRDTGSLAHGWKGWLGAGMPGLDWNRAASGSQDRGFTVVVLFDGETGGKVTRYGPGGDIVSETTGLLGPNDVEILSGGRLLIAERNAGKVTERNRRGEIIWQQTMPGSPVSAVTTRHGTIAVATFRELLEIDREGRALHTLTHASGFRAVRKSSDGKLAAVTGDGHLIILNHDWKVESTALIKEIGHGAGYWCGLEHLRGDRWLVALGGAGRVAEIDSAGNIHWQAMAPTPVSAHRLSNGNTIVSSFEKKAMIELDPQGREVSRKVLEGRPFLIRKY
;
A
#
# COMPACT_ATOMS: atom_id res chain seq x y z
N MET A 1 24.97 -20.31 -20.97
CA MET A 1 26.20 -19.55 -20.68
C MET A 1 25.84 -18.11 -20.32
N HIS A 2 25.08 -17.40 -21.16
CA HIS A 2 24.57 -16.05 -20.89
C HIS A 2 23.79 -15.85 -19.59
N ALA A 3 22.90 -16.78 -19.23
CA ALA A 3 22.13 -16.73 -18.00
C ALA A 3 22.98 -16.64 -16.70
N ARG A 4 24.10 -17.38 -16.65
CA ARG A 4 25.05 -17.33 -15.52
C ARG A 4 25.86 -16.04 -15.51
N GLU A 5 26.23 -15.52 -16.68
CA GLU A 5 26.95 -14.26 -16.83
C GLU A 5 26.08 -13.06 -16.39
N SER A 6 24.79 -13.07 -16.76
CA SER A 6 23.80 -12.08 -16.31
C SER A 6 23.62 -12.08 -14.80
N TRP A 7 23.57 -13.26 -14.16
CA TRP A 7 23.45 -13.35 -12.72
C TRP A 7 24.74 -12.92 -11.98
N HIS A 8 25.91 -13.29 -12.48
CA HIS A 8 27.18 -12.81 -11.93
C HIS A 8 27.27 -11.27 -11.98
N HIS A 9 26.82 -10.67 -13.08
CA HIS A 9 26.78 -9.22 -13.23
C HIS A 9 25.80 -8.55 -12.26
N VAL A 10 24.58 -9.08 -12.11
CA VAL A 10 23.61 -8.59 -11.11
C VAL A 10 24.16 -8.72 -9.70
N ARG A 11 24.86 -9.81 -9.40
CA ARG A 11 25.47 -10.04 -8.08
C ARG A 11 26.62 -9.08 -7.79
N GLU A 12 27.43 -8.72 -8.79
CA GLU A 12 28.45 -7.69 -8.65
C GLU A 12 27.84 -6.31 -8.44
N LEU A 13 26.79 -5.97 -9.20
CA LEU A 13 26.04 -4.72 -9.02
C LEU A 13 25.38 -4.65 -7.64
N ALA A 14 24.75 -5.74 -7.19
CA ALA A 14 24.16 -5.81 -5.85
C ALA A 14 25.23 -5.76 -4.74
N ALA A 15 26.43 -6.32 -4.96
CA ALA A 15 27.52 -6.20 -3.98
C ALA A 15 28.05 -4.76 -3.87
N GLN A 16 27.94 -3.97 -4.95
CA GLN A 16 28.37 -2.57 -5.01
C GLN A 16 27.27 -1.58 -4.61
N ALA A 17 26.00 -2.00 -4.64
CA ALA A 17 24.87 -1.17 -4.27
C ALA A 17 24.98 -0.69 -2.82
N GLU A 18 24.90 0.63 -2.66
CA GLU A 18 25.11 1.33 -1.40
C GLU A 18 23.92 1.17 -0.46
N SER A 19 22.71 0.98 -1.02
CA SER A 19 21.47 0.82 -0.26
C SER A 19 20.91 -0.62 -0.28
N PRO A 20 20.30 -1.07 0.83
CA PRO A 20 19.55 -2.33 0.88
C PRO A 20 18.49 -2.50 -0.22
N GLU A 21 17.85 -1.40 -0.62
CA GLU A 21 16.73 -1.38 -1.56
C GLU A 21 17.19 -1.52 -3.00
N GLU A 22 18.29 -0.86 -3.37
CA GLU A 22 18.93 -1.03 -4.69
C GLU A 22 19.41 -2.48 -4.89
N ARG A 23 19.92 -3.11 -3.82
CA ARG A 23 20.21 -4.55 -3.83
C ARG A 23 18.96 -5.39 -4.05
N GLN A 24 17.89 -5.07 -3.35
CA GLN A 24 16.63 -5.79 -3.49
C GLN A 24 16.06 -5.65 -4.89
N GLU A 25 16.06 -4.46 -5.47
CA GLU A 25 15.54 -4.18 -6.81
C GLU A 25 16.36 -4.89 -7.91
N LEU A 26 17.69 -4.87 -7.81
CA LEU A 26 18.58 -5.60 -8.72
C LEU A 26 18.31 -7.11 -8.70
N VAL A 27 18.14 -7.67 -7.50
CA VAL A 27 17.86 -9.10 -7.33
C VAL A 27 16.44 -9.46 -7.76
N GLU A 28 15.43 -8.63 -7.44
CA GLU A 28 14.05 -8.83 -7.87
C GLU A 28 13.89 -8.73 -9.39
N SER A 29 14.58 -7.79 -10.02
CA SER A 29 14.63 -7.64 -11.49
C SER A 29 15.27 -8.87 -12.15
N ALA A 30 16.35 -9.40 -11.57
CA ALA A 30 16.98 -10.61 -12.07
C ALA A 30 16.11 -11.87 -11.89
N LEU A 31 15.40 -11.98 -10.76
CA LEU A 31 14.46 -13.07 -10.50
C LEU A 31 13.25 -13.05 -11.44
N ALA A 32 12.82 -11.86 -11.86
CA ALA A 32 11.74 -11.70 -12.84
C ALA A 32 12.16 -12.14 -14.25
N LEU A 33 13.43 -11.94 -14.61
CA LEU A 33 13.97 -12.30 -15.93
C LEU A 33 14.29 -13.78 -16.05
N GLU A 34 14.85 -14.41 -15.00
CA GLU A 34 15.23 -15.82 -15.03
C GLU A 34 14.91 -16.55 -13.70
N PRO A 35 13.70 -17.09 -13.51
CA PRO A 35 13.25 -17.69 -12.25
C PRO A 35 14.05 -18.93 -11.79
N ALA A 36 14.77 -19.58 -12.71
CA ALA A 36 15.39 -20.88 -12.51
C ALA A 36 16.89 -20.85 -12.15
N LEU A 37 17.62 -19.77 -12.47
CA LEU A 37 19.07 -19.67 -12.31
C LEU A 37 19.61 -19.16 -10.95
N PRO A 38 18.93 -18.30 -10.16
CA PRO A 38 19.47 -17.71 -8.93
C PRO A 38 19.68 -18.69 -7.76
N PHE A 39 19.11 -19.89 -7.84
CA PHE A 39 18.90 -20.73 -6.67
C PHE A 39 20.18 -21.22 -5.98
N MET A 40 21.22 -21.56 -6.74
CA MET A 40 22.51 -21.99 -6.16
C MET A 40 23.27 -20.83 -5.52
N GLU A 41 23.05 -19.59 -5.96
CA GLU A 41 23.83 -18.42 -5.56
C GLU A 41 23.19 -17.60 -4.43
N LEU A 42 21.87 -17.66 -4.26
CA LEU A 42 21.17 -17.04 -3.12
C LEU A 42 21.55 -17.68 -1.77
N SER A 43 22.16 -18.86 -1.78
CA SER A 43 22.64 -19.56 -0.58
C SER A 43 23.68 -18.76 0.23
N GLY A 44 24.46 -17.90 -0.44
CA GLY A 44 25.41 -17.00 0.21
C GLY A 44 24.71 -15.86 0.96
N LEU A 45 23.72 -15.22 0.31
CA LEU A 45 22.93 -14.13 0.91
C LEU A 45 22.05 -14.65 2.06
N ALA A 46 21.57 -15.89 1.97
CA ALA A 46 20.80 -16.52 3.05
C ALA A 46 21.57 -16.64 4.36
N ARG A 47 22.91 -16.63 4.28
CA ARG A 47 23.84 -16.68 5.43
C ARG A 47 24.46 -15.31 5.75
N SER A 48 24.03 -14.24 5.08
CA SER A 48 24.53 -12.89 5.33
C SER A 48 24.21 -12.46 6.76
N ASN A 49 25.11 -11.70 7.37
CA ASN A 49 24.86 -11.08 8.67
C ASN A 49 23.85 -9.92 8.59
N ARG A 50 23.58 -9.38 7.40
CA ARG A 50 22.62 -8.29 7.17
C ARG A 50 21.20 -8.83 6.99
N ALA A 51 20.24 -8.32 7.76
CA ALA A 51 18.84 -8.71 7.66
C ALA A 51 18.24 -8.42 6.27
N SER A 52 18.60 -7.28 5.68
CA SER A 52 18.16 -6.88 4.34
C SER A 52 18.54 -7.90 3.26
N ASP A 53 19.78 -8.38 3.26
CA ASP A 53 20.23 -9.41 2.31
C ASP A 53 19.41 -10.71 2.45
N ARG A 54 19.01 -11.06 3.68
CA ARG A 54 18.18 -12.23 3.95
C ARG A 54 16.71 -12.03 3.57
N LEU A 55 16.16 -10.81 3.74
CA LEU A 55 14.82 -10.44 3.28
C LEU A 55 14.68 -10.60 1.75
N ILE A 56 15.72 -10.25 1.00
CA ILE A 56 15.77 -10.47 -0.45
C ILE A 56 15.60 -11.96 -0.79
N VAL A 57 16.31 -12.85 -0.07
CA VAL A 57 16.20 -14.30 -0.27
C VAL A 57 14.80 -14.80 0.08
N VAL A 58 14.22 -14.33 1.18
CA VAL A 58 12.85 -14.68 1.59
C VAL A 58 11.83 -14.25 0.54
N SER A 59 11.92 -13.01 0.03
CA SER A 59 11.08 -12.51 -1.08
C SER A 59 11.20 -13.40 -2.32
N ALA A 60 12.43 -13.73 -2.72
CA ALA A 60 12.70 -14.62 -3.85
C ALA A 60 12.07 -16.02 -3.69
N TRP A 61 12.26 -16.63 -2.52
CA TRP A 61 11.79 -18.00 -2.26
C TRP A 61 10.28 -18.08 -2.03
N SER A 62 9.65 -17.03 -1.51
CA SER A 62 8.19 -16.94 -1.34
C SER A 62 7.42 -17.15 -2.65
N ARG A 63 8.02 -16.75 -3.78
CA ARG A 63 7.44 -16.85 -5.13
C ARG A 63 7.62 -18.24 -5.75
N ASN A 64 8.27 -19.19 -5.05
CA ASN A 64 8.56 -20.53 -5.58
C ASN A 64 8.08 -21.66 -4.63
N PRO A 65 6.97 -22.34 -4.96
CA PRO A 65 6.40 -23.39 -4.11
C PRO A 65 7.34 -24.56 -3.80
N GLY A 66 8.38 -24.79 -4.61
CA GLY A 66 9.38 -25.85 -4.36
C GLY A 66 10.36 -25.55 -3.22
N LYS A 67 10.32 -24.35 -2.63
CA LYS A 67 11.33 -23.86 -1.67
C LYS A 67 10.83 -23.67 -0.24
N VAL A 68 9.72 -24.34 0.10
CA VAL A 68 9.18 -24.40 1.48
C VAL A 68 10.27 -24.66 2.51
N HIS A 69 11.14 -25.65 2.29
CA HIS A 69 12.23 -25.99 3.21
C HIS A 69 13.20 -24.81 3.49
N GLY A 70 13.45 -23.98 2.48
CA GLY A 70 14.32 -22.81 2.63
C GLY A 70 13.67 -21.72 3.48
N LEU A 71 12.37 -21.47 3.27
CA LEU A 71 11.59 -20.52 4.06
C LEU A 71 11.48 -20.96 5.54
N VAL A 72 11.36 -22.27 5.78
CA VAL A 72 11.31 -22.82 7.15
C VAL A 72 12.58 -22.49 7.94
N ALA A 73 13.75 -22.48 7.31
CA ALA A 73 15.00 -22.12 7.99
C ALA A 73 14.99 -20.68 8.53
N PHE A 74 14.37 -19.75 7.79
CA PHE A 74 14.26 -18.33 8.20
C PHE A 74 13.27 -18.09 9.34
N LEU A 75 12.47 -19.07 9.75
CA LEU A 75 11.62 -18.93 10.95
C LEU A 75 12.43 -18.81 12.24
N GLN A 76 13.71 -19.23 12.21
CA GLN A 76 14.66 -19.15 13.33
C GLN A 76 15.66 -17.99 13.16
N ASP A 77 15.41 -17.08 12.23
CA ASP A 77 16.29 -15.95 11.99
C ASP A 77 16.39 -15.03 13.23
N PRO A 78 17.59 -14.48 13.55
CA PRO A 78 17.71 -13.54 14.66
C PRO A 78 16.88 -12.26 14.47
N ASP A 79 16.58 -11.89 13.23
CA ASP A 79 15.79 -10.70 12.90
C ASP A 79 14.28 -11.01 12.93
N ARG A 80 13.50 -10.15 13.59
CA ARG A 80 12.04 -10.34 13.75
C ARG A 80 11.29 -10.19 12.43
N GLU A 81 11.70 -9.25 11.59
CA GLU A 81 11.05 -8.94 10.31
C GLU A 81 11.31 -10.07 9.30
N VAL A 82 12.56 -10.58 9.23
CA VAL A 82 12.91 -11.75 8.41
C VAL A 82 12.03 -12.95 8.76
N ARG A 83 11.82 -13.21 10.05
CA ARG A 83 10.94 -14.30 10.53
C ARG A 83 9.49 -14.11 10.07
N LEU A 84 8.93 -12.90 10.23
CA LEU A 84 7.56 -12.60 9.81
C LEU A 84 7.39 -12.75 8.29
N CYS A 85 8.31 -12.21 7.51
CA CYS A 85 8.31 -12.31 6.05
C CYS A 85 8.41 -13.76 5.57
N ALA A 86 9.16 -14.61 6.26
CA ALA A 86 9.25 -16.04 5.95
C ALA A 86 7.98 -16.81 6.36
N ALA A 87 7.34 -16.42 7.47
CA ALA A 87 6.13 -17.06 7.97
C ALA A 87 4.91 -16.85 7.06
N ARG A 88 4.72 -15.65 6.48
CA ARG A 88 3.57 -15.32 5.60
C ARG A 88 3.36 -16.32 4.45
N PRO A 89 4.32 -16.54 3.53
CA PRO A 89 4.13 -17.46 2.42
C PRO A 89 3.95 -18.90 2.91
N LEU A 90 4.56 -19.28 4.04
CA LEU A 90 4.33 -20.60 4.64
C LEU A 90 2.87 -20.77 5.11
N ILE A 91 2.26 -19.73 5.67
CA ILE A 91 0.84 -19.73 6.03
C ILE A 91 -0.06 -19.80 4.79
N GLU A 92 0.25 -19.06 3.72
CA GLU A 92 -0.48 -19.17 2.44
C GLU A 92 -0.40 -20.58 1.84
N LEU A 93 0.76 -21.22 1.98
CA LEU A 93 1.01 -22.62 1.61
C LEU A 93 0.51 -23.64 2.64
N LYS A 94 -0.26 -23.18 3.65
CA LYS A 94 -0.89 -23.98 4.69
C LYS A 94 0.09 -24.83 5.52
N GLN A 95 1.30 -24.31 5.76
CA GLN A 95 2.37 -24.97 6.49
C GLN A 95 2.31 -24.60 7.98
N ALA A 96 1.86 -25.53 8.82
CA ALA A 96 1.74 -25.37 10.28
C ALA A 96 3.06 -25.02 10.99
N VAL A 97 4.20 -25.34 10.37
CA VAL A 97 5.55 -25.07 10.91
C VAL A 97 5.81 -23.59 11.19
N ALA A 98 5.09 -22.67 10.54
CA ALA A 98 5.21 -21.23 10.78
C ALA A 98 4.47 -20.75 12.05
N LEU A 99 3.50 -21.52 12.56
CA LEU A 99 2.63 -21.08 13.66
C LEU A 99 3.36 -20.85 14.99
N PRO A 100 4.34 -21.68 15.41
CA PRO A 100 5.14 -21.41 16.61
C PRO A 100 5.93 -20.10 16.51
N CYS A 101 6.53 -19.84 15.36
CA CYS A 101 7.28 -18.60 15.10
C CYS A 101 6.36 -17.37 15.21
N LEU A 102 5.18 -17.42 14.58
CA LEU A 102 4.18 -16.35 14.71
C LEU A 102 3.73 -16.16 16.15
N ALA A 103 3.52 -17.24 16.90
CA ALA A 103 3.09 -17.14 18.31
C ALA A 103 4.18 -16.53 19.20
N GLU A 104 5.46 -16.77 18.90
CA GLU A 104 6.58 -16.12 19.57
C GLU A 104 6.71 -14.64 19.21
N LEU A 105 6.57 -14.28 17.93
CA LEU A 105 6.55 -12.89 17.49
C LEU A 105 5.40 -12.11 18.15
N ALA A 106 4.21 -12.72 18.17
CA ALA A 106 2.98 -12.17 18.76
C ALA A 106 3.02 -12.03 20.29
N ALA A 107 3.83 -12.84 20.99
CA ALA A 107 3.96 -12.76 22.45
C ALA A 107 4.59 -11.44 22.92
N SER A 108 5.26 -10.70 22.02
CA SER A 108 5.90 -9.42 22.27
C SER A 108 5.29 -8.35 21.35
N ALA A 109 3.95 -8.23 21.32
CA ALA A 109 3.17 -7.25 20.53
C ALA A 109 3.42 -5.77 20.92
N ILE A 110 4.68 -5.43 21.12
CA ILE A 110 5.23 -4.11 21.44
C ILE A 110 5.63 -3.40 20.14
N ASP A 111 5.83 -4.15 19.05
CA ASP A 111 6.19 -3.66 17.73
C ASP A 111 5.22 -4.14 16.64
N SER A 112 5.24 -3.45 15.50
CA SER A 112 4.39 -3.74 14.34
C SER A 112 4.51 -5.19 13.85
N THR A 113 5.68 -5.80 14.02
CA THR A 113 5.93 -7.21 13.67
C THR A 113 5.15 -8.17 14.58
N GLY A 114 5.15 -7.91 15.89
CA GLY A 114 4.40 -8.71 16.85
C GLY A 114 2.88 -8.55 16.70
N GLU A 115 2.41 -7.32 16.46
CA GLU A 115 1.00 -7.03 16.18
C GLU A 115 0.53 -7.80 14.93
N GLU A 116 1.29 -7.74 13.84
CA GLU A 116 0.94 -8.42 12.61
C GLU A 116 0.99 -9.95 12.73
N ALA A 117 1.96 -10.49 13.49
CA ALA A 117 1.99 -11.91 13.79
C ALA A 117 0.75 -12.36 14.58
N ALA A 118 0.31 -11.55 15.56
CA ALA A 118 -0.92 -11.80 16.30
C ALA A 118 -2.14 -11.77 15.36
N GLU A 119 -2.20 -10.82 14.42
CA GLU A 119 -3.28 -10.72 13.45
C GLU A 119 -3.40 -11.94 12.52
N ILE A 120 -2.27 -12.45 12.03
CA ILE A 120 -2.28 -13.68 11.22
C ILE A 120 -2.88 -14.84 12.02
N LEU A 121 -2.50 -14.97 13.29
CA LEU A 121 -3.03 -16.02 14.17
C LEU A 121 -4.52 -15.79 14.54
N MET A 122 -4.94 -14.55 14.72
CA MET A 122 -6.35 -14.18 14.92
C MET A 122 -7.19 -14.54 13.70
N SER A 123 -6.67 -14.27 12.49
CA SER A 123 -7.33 -14.64 11.24
C SER A 123 -7.53 -16.16 11.17
N LEU A 124 -6.47 -16.93 11.42
CA LEU A 124 -6.51 -18.39 11.40
C LEU A 124 -7.45 -19.00 12.44
N SER A 125 -7.45 -18.47 13.67
CA SER A 125 -8.25 -19.02 14.77
C SER A 125 -9.69 -18.50 14.81
N GLY A 126 -9.96 -17.35 14.18
CA GLY A 126 -11.24 -16.63 14.24
C GLY A 126 -11.54 -15.96 15.58
N ARG A 127 -10.56 -15.85 16.48
CA ARG A 127 -10.72 -15.25 17.80
C ARG A 127 -9.43 -14.59 18.24
N ASP A 128 -9.53 -13.55 19.06
CA ASP A 128 -8.36 -13.01 19.75
C ASP A 128 -8.01 -13.93 20.92
N THR A 129 -6.93 -14.69 20.78
CA THR A 129 -6.42 -15.55 21.88
C THR A 129 -5.26 -14.91 22.63
N GLY A 130 -4.76 -13.75 22.16
CA GLY A 130 -3.69 -13.00 22.82
C GLY A 130 -4.12 -12.45 24.19
N SER A 131 -5.43 -12.22 24.37
CA SER A 131 -6.04 -11.75 25.62
C SER A 131 -6.43 -12.87 26.62
N LEU A 132 -6.29 -14.15 26.26
CA LEU A 132 -6.54 -15.27 27.18
C LEU A 132 -5.32 -15.51 28.09
N ALA A 133 -5.56 -16.06 29.30
CA ALA A 133 -4.54 -16.33 30.32
C ALA A 133 -3.33 -17.19 29.86
N HIS A 134 -3.40 -17.83 28.69
CA HIS A 134 -2.32 -18.67 28.12
C HIS A 134 -1.88 -18.23 26.70
N GLY A 135 -2.36 -17.10 26.17
CA GLY A 135 -1.91 -16.49 24.89
C GLY A 135 -1.92 -17.42 23.67
N TRP A 136 -1.18 -17.03 22.62
CA TRP A 136 -1.02 -17.82 21.39
C TRP A 136 -0.28 -19.15 21.61
N LYS A 137 0.70 -19.20 22.53
CA LYS A 137 1.41 -20.44 22.88
C LYS A 137 0.45 -21.47 23.51
N GLY A 138 -0.48 -21.03 24.34
CA GLY A 138 -1.52 -21.88 24.90
C GLY A 138 -2.51 -22.37 23.84
N TRP A 139 -2.89 -21.50 22.89
CA TRP A 139 -3.72 -21.91 21.74
C TRP A 139 -3.04 -23.00 20.89
N LEU A 140 -1.73 -22.88 20.65
CA LEU A 140 -0.95 -23.94 19.99
C LEU A 140 -0.96 -25.24 20.80
N GLY A 141 -0.66 -25.17 22.11
CA GLY A 141 -0.64 -26.33 23.00
C GLY A 141 -1.99 -27.05 23.15
N ALA A 142 -3.09 -26.32 22.96
CA ALA A 142 -4.45 -26.86 22.96
C ALA A 142 -4.86 -27.54 21.64
N GLY A 143 -3.93 -27.73 20.69
CA GLY A 143 -4.22 -28.34 19.39
C GLY A 143 -4.87 -27.39 18.38
N MET A 144 -4.64 -26.07 18.54
CA MET A 144 -5.11 -25.02 17.62
C MET A 144 -6.63 -25.06 17.35
N PRO A 145 -7.49 -25.06 18.38
CA PRO A 145 -8.93 -25.17 18.17
C PRO A 145 -9.44 -23.98 17.34
N GLY A 146 -10.25 -24.28 16.31
CA GLY A 146 -10.82 -23.30 15.39
C GLY A 146 -9.89 -22.87 14.25
N LEU A 147 -8.73 -23.53 14.07
CA LEU A 147 -7.82 -23.27 12.95
C LEU A 147 -8.52 -23.48 11.60
N ASP A 148 -8.56 -22.40 10.82
CA ASP A 148 -9.08 -22.40 9.46
C ASP A 148 -8.08 -21.72 8.52
N TRP A 149 -7.37 -22.54 7.75
CA TRP A 149 -6.39 -22.10 6.76
C TRP A 149 -6.99 -21.21 5.66
N ASN A 150 -8.28 -21.34 5.39
CA ASN A 150 -8.93 -20.52 4.37
C ASN A 150 -9.17 -19.09 4.86
N ARG A 151 -9.12 -18.85 6.19
CA ARG A 151 -9.13 -17.49 6.74
C ARG A 151 -7.80 -16.79 6.56
N ALA A 152 -6.66 -17.48 6.68
CA ALA A 152 -5.37 -16.86 6.37
C ALA A 152 -5.18 -16.57 4.89
N ALA A 153 -5.76 -17.41 4.02
CA ALA A 153 -5.83 -17.15 2.59
C ALA A 153 -6.67 -15.90 2.24
N SER A 154 -7.27 -15.20 3.20
CA SER A 154 -7.87 -13.87 2.96
C SER A 154 -6.85 -12.81 2.52
N GLY A 155 -5.53 -13.04 2.64
CA GLY A 155 -4.53 -12.25 1.90
C GLY A 155 -4.60 -12.43 0.37
N SER A 156 -5.24 -13.51 -0.11
CA SER A 156 -5.57 -13.77 -1.53
C SER A 156 -7.02 -13.42 -1.90
N GLN A 157 -7.87 -13.05 -0.92
CA GLN A 157 -9.14 -12.36 -1.21
C GLN A 157 -8.91 -10.94 -1.75
N ASP A 158 -7.66 -10.51 -1.79
CA ASP A 158 -7.24 -9.20 -2.21
C ASP A 158 -6.97 -9.05 -3.73
N ARG A 159 -7.52 -9.93 -4.57
CA ARG A 159 -7.53 -9.74 -6.03
C ARG A 159 -8.94 -9.58 -6.57
N GLY A 160 -9.15 -8.52 -7.33
CA GLY A 160 -10.40 -8.19 -8.02
C GLY A 160 -11.39 -7.40 -7.18
N PHE A 161 -11.04 -6.94 -5.97
CA PHE A 161 -11.93 -6.09 -5.17
C PHE A 161 -11.71 -4.61 -5.51
N THR A 162 -12.77 -3.81 -5.35
CA THR A 162 -12.71 -2.37 -5.54
C THR A 162 -12.97 -1.68 -4.22
N VAL A 163 -12.08 -0.78 -3.80
CA VAL A 163 -12.30 0.09 -2.65
C VAL A 163 -12.78 1.45 -3.12
N VAL A 164 -13.85 1.93 -2.48
CA VAL A 164 -14.41 3.25 -2.69
C VAL A 164 -14.45 3.99 -1.36
N VAL A 165 -13.85 5.18 -1.31
CA VAL A 165 -14.03 6.12 -0.21
C VAL A 165 -15.14 7.08 -0.58
N LEU A 166 -16.23 7.02 0.16
CA LEU A 166 -17.36 7.94 0.03
C LEU A 166 -17.19 9.07 1.05
N PHE A 167 -17.08 10.29 0.54
CA PHE A 167 -16.93 11.49 1.35
C PHE A 167 -18.14 11.71 2.28
N ASP A 168 -19.33 11.35 1.80
CA ASP A 168 -20.61 11.43 2.50
C ASP A 168 -21.56 10.30 2.06
N GLY A 169 -22.72 10.23 2.71
CA GLY A 169 -23.75 9.22 2.51
C GLY A 169 -24.82 9.32 3.61
N GLU A 170 -25.84 8.47 3.55
CA GLU A 170 -26.93 8.46 4.55
C GLU A 170 -26.41 8.25 5.98
N THR A 171 -25.38 7.43 6.15
CA THR A 171 -24.74 7.12 7.43
C THR A 171 -23.43 7.88 7.67
N GLY A 172 -23.21 8.97 6.91
CA GLY A 172 -21.95 9.71 6.91
C GLY A 172 -20.96 9.20 5.86
N GLY A 173 -19.70 9.64 5.97
CA GLY A 173 -18.63 9.15 5.12
C GLY A 173 -18.26 7.71 5.46
N LYS A 174 -17.77 6.96 4.47
CA LYS A 174 -17.39 5.56 4.64
C LYS A 174 -16.33 5.08 3.66
N VAL A 175 -15.69 3.98 4.01
CA VAL A 175 -14.89 3.16 3.08
C VAL A 175 -15.67 1.89 2.79
N THR A 176 -16.01 1.66 1.52
CA THR A 176 -16.75 0.49 1.06
C THR A 176 -15.84 -0.38 0.21
N ARG A 177 -15.79 -1.67 0.52
CA ARG A 177 -15.10 -2.70 -0.27
C ARG A 177 -16.13 -3.47 -1.07
N TYR A 178 -16.02 -3.41 -2.39
CA TYR A 178 -16.81 -4.21 -3.32
C TYR A 178 -16.05 -5.46 -3.73
N GLY A 179 -16.72 -6.61 -3.75
CA GLY A 179 -16.19 -7.84 -4.33
C GLY A 179 -16.08 -7.75 -5.85
N PRO A 180 -15.45 -8.74 -6.51
CA PRO A 180 -15.33 -8.78 -7.97
C PRO A 180 -16.67 -8.76 -8.70
N GLY A 181 -17.75 -9.25 -8.06
CA GLY A 181 -19.12 -9.22 -8.57
C GLY A 181 -19.83 -7.88 -8.39
N GLY A 182 -19.21 -6.91 -7.70
CA GLY A 182 -19.77 -5.59 -7.41
C GLY A 182 -20.71 -5.55 -6.21
N ASP A 183 -20.83 -6.66 -5.47
CA ASP A 183 -21.46 -6.79 -4.16
C ASP A 183 -20.61 -6.13 -3.06
N ILE A 184 -21.26 -5.64 -2.00
CA ILE A 184 -20.54 -5.05 -0.85
C ILE A 184 -20.04 -6.17 0.05
N VAL A 185 -18.72 -6.25 0.22
CA VAL A 185 -18.05 -7.24 1.08
C VAL A 185 -17.90 -6.71 2.50
N SER A 186 -17.56 -5.43 2.65
CA SER A 186 -17.38 -4.80 3.96
C SER A 186 -17.48 -3.28 3.88
N GLU A 187 -17.86 -2.65 4.99
CA GLU A 187 -17.90 -1.19 5.13
C GLU A 187 -17.26 -0.75 6.44
N THR A 188 -16.54 0.38 6.40
CA THR A 188 -16.12 1.15 7.57
C THR A 188 -16.90 2.46 7.57
N THR A 189 -17.84 2.62 8.50
CA THR A 189 -18.80 3.73 8.55
C THR A 189 -18.46 4.74 9.66
N GLY A 190 -19.24 5.82 9.76
CA GLY A 190 -19.06 6.85 10.79
C GLY A 190 -17.81 7.71 10.59
N LEU A 191 -17.29 7.78 9.37
CA LEU A 191 -16.15 8.63 9.02
C LEU A 191 -16.64 10.06 8.72
N LEU A 192 -15.87 11.07 9.11
CA LEU A 192 -16.23 12.46 8.83
C LEU A 192 -15.38 13.02 7.69
N GLY A 193 -15.97 13.04 6.49
CA GLY A 193 -15.30 13.50 5.28
C GLY A 193 -14.01 12.76 4.98
N PRO A 194 -14.02 11.41 4.91
CA PRO A 194 -12.85 10.66 4.50
C PRO A 194 -12.52 10.99 3.04
N ASN A 195 -11.24 11.26 2.79
CA ASN A 195 -10.76 11.57 1.45
C ASN A 195 -9.91 10.43 0.88
N ASP A 196 -9.19 9.71 1.74
CA ASP A 196 -8.18 8.75 1.30
C ASP A 196 -8.13 7.55 2.23
N VAL A 197 -7.72 6.41 1.66
CA VAL A 197 -7.40 5.21 2.41
C VAL A 197 -6.21 4.50 1.77
N GLU A 198 -5.23 4.15 2.60
CA GLU A 198 -4.21 3.16 2.28
C GLU A 198 -4.55 1.85 2.99
N ILE A 199 -4.53 0.75 2.25
CA ILE A 199 -4.64 -0.59 2.84
C ILE A 199 -3.23 -1.02 3.23
N LEU A 200 -3.01 -1.21 4.52
CA LEU A 200 -1.73 -1.64 5.06
C LEU A 200 -1.61 -3.17 5.07
N SER A 201 -0.42 -3.65 5.44
CA SER A 201 -0.19 -5.05 5.73
C SER A 201 -1.21 -5.55 6.77
N GLY A 202 -1.61 -6.82 6.65
CA GLY A 202 -2.67 -7.36 7.50
C GLY A 202 -4.07 -6.83 7.18
N GLY A 203 -4.27 -5.98 6.17
CA GLY A 203 -5.59 -5.47 5.76
C GLY A 203 -6.13 -4.36 6.67
N ARG A 204 -5.25 -3.71 7.44
CA ARG A 204 -5.58 -2.50 8.20
C ARG A 204 -5.79 -1.31 7.27
N LEU A 205 -6.48 -0.29 7.76
CA LEU A 205 -6.83 0.90 6.97
C LEU A 205 -6.20 2.14 7.60
N LEU A 206 -5.34 2.84 6.86
CA LEU A 206 -4.89 4.19 7.19
C LEU A 206 -5.78 5.18 6.46
N ILE A 207 -6.57 5.97 7.18
CA ILE A 207 -7.62 6.84 6.63
C ILE A 207 -7.33 8.30 6.97
N ALA A 208 -7.32 9.16 5.95
CA ALA A 208 -7.34 10.61 6.14
C ALA A 208 -8.79 11.11 6.22
N GLU A 209 -9.20 11.54 7.42
CA GLU A 209 -10.53 12.08 7.70
C GLU A 209 -10.49 13.61 7.74
N ARG A 210 -10.76 14.23 6.59
CA ARG A 210 -10.58 15.67 6.36
C ARG A 210 -11.41 16.53 7.31
N ASN A 211 -12.70 16.21 7.46
CA ASN A 211 -13.61 17.00 8.28
C ASN A 211 -13.43 16.67 9.77
N ALA A 212 -12.94 15.48 10.13
CA ALA A 212 -12.55 15.17 11.50
C ALA A 212 -11.21 15.81 11.92
N GLY A 213 -10.41 16.29 10.96
CA GLY A 213 -9.09 16.87 11.26
C GLY A 213 -8.11 15.83 11.83
N LYS A 214 -8.17 14.58 11.35
CA LYS A 214 -7.32 13.50 11.86
C LYS A 214 -6.99 12.45 10.81
N VAL A 215 -5.92 11.73 11.06
CA VAL A 215 -5.61 10.45 10.40
C VAL A 215 -5.88 9.34 11.39
N THR A 216 -6.49 8.24 10.95
CA THR A 216 -6.73 7.05 11.78
C THR A 216 -6.13 5.81 11.15
N GLU A 217 -5.56 4.93 11.96
CA GLU A 217 -5.30 3.55 11.57
C GLU A 217 -6.36 2.67 12.23
N ARG A 218 -6.98 1.81 11.44
CA ARG A 218 -8.07 0.94 11.85
C ARG A 218 -7.78 -0.51 11.52
N ASN A 219 -8.21 -1.41 12.39
CA ASN A 219 -8.15 -2.83 12.10
C ASN A 219 -9.24 -3.24 11.07
N ARG A 220 -9.27 -4.52 10.68
CA ARG A 220 -10.26 -5.05 9.71
C ARG A 220 -11.72 -4.92 10.16
N ARG A 221 -11.98 -4.72 11.45
CA ARG A 221 -13.33 -4.50 12.01
C ARG A 221 -13.75 -3.03 11.97
N GLY A 222 -12.85 -2.14 11.53
CA GLY A 222 -13.08 -0.69 11.51
C GLY A 222 -12.82 0.00 12.86
N GLU A 223 -12.32 -0.73 13.85
CA GLU A 223 -11.96 -0.18 15.17
C GLU A 223 -10.67 0.63 15.05
N ILE A 224 -10.64 1.82 15.66
CA ILE A 224 -9.47 2.69 15.68
C ILE A 224 -8.43 2.08 16.64
N ILE A 225 -7.27 1.73 16.11
CA ILE A 225 -6.12 1.24 16.88
C ILE A 225 -5.03 2.31 17.06
N TRP A 226 -5.03 3.32 16.19
CA TRP A 226 -4.19 4.49 16.31
C TRP A 226 -4.89 5.70 15.68
N GLN A 227 -4.65 6.90 16.20
CA GLN A 227 -5.12 8.13 15.58
C GLN A 227 -4.19 9.30 15.89
N GLN A 228 -4.12 10.24 14.97
CA GLN A 228 -3.44 11.51 15.15
C GLN A 228 -4.35 12.66 14.72
N THR A 229 -4.68 13.54 15.67
CA THR A 229 -5.31 14.83 15.35
C THR A 229 -4.26 15.77 14.78
N MET A 230 -4.60 16.45 13.69
CA MET A 230 -3.69 17.41 13.08
C MET A 230 -4.44 18.56 12.40
N PRO A 231 -3.93 19.79 12.51
CA PRO A 231 -4.52 20.95 11.86
C PRO A 231 -4.35 20.87 10.33
N GLY A 232 -5.09 21.70 9.60
CA GLY A 232 -4.92 21.84 8.15
C GLY A 232 -5.73 20.86 7.29
N SER A 233 -6.59 20.04 7.91
CA SER A 233 -7.51 19.09 7.25
C SER A 233 -6.75 18.07 6.38
N PRO A 234 -6.36 16.91 6.94
CA PRO A 234 -5.63 15.89 6.18
C PRO A 234 -6.49 15.36 5.03
N VAL A 235 -5.95 15.40 3.82
CA VAL A 235 -6.64 14.99 2.59
C VAL A 235 -6.10 13.68 2.01
N SER A 236 -4.87 13.31 2.36
CA SER A 236 -4.24 12.07 1.91
C SER A 236 -3.16 11.65 2.89
N ALA A 237 -3.01 10.36 3.13
CA ALA A 237 -2.01 9.81 4.04
C ALA A 237 -1.47 8.47 3.49
N VAL A 238 -0.16 8.29 3.56
CA VAL A 238 0.52 7.04 3.19
C VAL A 238 1.64 6.72 4.17
N THR A 239 1.88 5.44 4.43
CA THR A 239 3.03 4.95 5.20
C THR A 239 4.30 5.05 4.38
N THR A 240 5.35 5.63 4.93
CA THR A 240 6.66 5.68 4.27
C THR A 240 7.39 4.34 4.41
N ARG A 241 8.53 4.19 3.76
CA ARG A 241 9.41 3.02 3.95
C ARG A 241 10.03 2.95 5.35
N HIS A 242 10.09 4.06 6.08
CA HIS A 242 10.69 4.16 7.41
C HIS A 242 9.69 3.87 8.54
N GLY A 243 8.46 3.46 8.22
CA GLY A 243 7.39 3.22 9.21
C GLY A 243 6.73 4.49 9.76
N THR A 244 7.13 5.66 9.25
CA THR A 244 6.50 6.97 9.47
C THR A 244 5.30 7.16 8.52
N ILE A 245 4.59 8.27 8.65
CA ILE A 245 3.39 8.57 7.85
C ILE A 245 3.60 9.91 7.13
N ALA A 246 3.49 9.90 5.80
CA ALA A 246 3.42 11.11 5.00
C ALA A 246 1.95 11.56 4.90
N VAL A 247 1.67 12.81 5.25
CA VAL A 247 0.31 13.37 5.25
C VAL A 247 0.25 14.66 4.44
N ALA A 248 -0.58 14.68 3.41
CA ALA A 248 -0.92 15.91 2.69
C ALA A 248 -2.13 16.60 3.34
N THR A 249 -2.03 17.91 3.51
CA THR A 249 -3.09 18.78 4.03
C THR A 249 -3.32 19.96 3.08
N PHE A 250 -4.33 20.81 3.34
CA PHE A 250 -4.49 22.05 2.57
C PHE A 250 -3.43 23.11 2.84
N ARG A 251 -2.47 22.84 3.71
CA ARG A 251 -1.42 23.81 4.10
C ARG A 251 -0.03 23.29 3.76
N GLU A 252 0.21 22.04 4.10
CA GLU A 252 1.53 21.45 4.16
C GLU A 252 1.50 19.94 3.91
N LEU A 253 2.64 19.43 3.48
CA LEU A 253 2.97 18.01 3.42
C LEU A 253 3.88 17.72 4.62
N LEU A 254 3.50 16.75 5.45
CA LEU A 254 4.16 16.42 6.71
C LEU A 254 4.65 14.99 6.70
N GLU A 255 5.85 14.77 7.22
CA GLU A 255 6.23 13.46 7.75
C GLU A 255 5.96 13.45 9.23
N ILE A 256 5.20 12.48 9.73
CA ILE A 256 4.98 12.30 11.16
C ILE A 256 5.43 10.91 11.61
N ASP A 257 5.95 10.82 12.83
CA ASP A 257 6.10 9.55 13.52
C ASP A 257 4.78 9.07 14.15
N ARG A 258 4.83 7.94 14.86
CA ARG A 258 3.65 7.33 15.51
C ARG A 258 3.16 8.14 16.71
N GLU A 259 3.98 9.02 17.27
CA GLU A 259 3.59 9.96 18.32
C GLU A 259 3.02 11.27 17.75
N GLY A 260 2.99 11.41 16.42
CA GLY A 260 2.48 12.59 15.73
C GLY A 260 3.45 13.75 15.65
N ARG A 261 4.73 13.55 16.00
CA ARG A 261 5.76 14.58 15.85
C ARG A 261 6.11 14.75 14.39
N ALA A 262 6.09 15.99 13.91
CA ALA A 262 6.54 16.30 12.56
C ALA A 262 8.07 16.14 12.46
N LEU A 263 8.53 15.20 11.63
CA LEU A 263 9.94 14.99 11.32
C LEU A 263 10.37 15.90 10.16
N HIS A 264 9.49 16.08 9.18
CA HIS A 264 9.68 16.97 8.04
C HIS A 264 8.39 17.72 7.71
N THR A 265 8.54 18.92 7.17
CA THR A 265 7.45 19.78 6.73
C THR A 265 7.83 20.46 5.42
N LEU A 266 6.98 20.30 4.41
CA LEU A 266 7.05 21.04 3.16
C LEU A 266 5.78 21.87 3.00
N THR A 267 5.94 23.17 2.73
CA THR A 267 4.82 24.09 2.52
C THR A 267 4.71 24.47 1.04
N HIS A 268 3.49 24.76 0.61
CA HIS A 268 3.21 25.30 -0.71
C HIS A 268 2.07 26.31 -0.61
N ALA A 269 2.13 27.42 -1.36
CA ALA A 269 1.15 28.51 -1.24
C ALA A 269 -0.31 28.07 -1.49
N SER A 270 -0.50 27.07 -2.36
CA SER A 270 -1.80 26.47 -2.71
C SER A 270 -2.17 25.24 -1.87
N GLY A 271 -1.30 24.85 -0.91
CA GLY A 271 -1.41 23.61 -0.17
C GLY A 271 -1.31 22.36 -1.05
N PHE A 272 -1.70 21.21 -0.50
CA PHE A 272 -1.63 19.91 -1.18
C PHE A 272 -3.02 19.32 -1.39
N ARG A 273 -3.11 18.35 -2.32
CA ARG A 273 -4.35 17.61 -2.63
C ARG A 273 -4.20 16.10 -2.49
N ALA A 274 -3.01 15.57 -2.77
CA ALA A 274 -2.71 14.15 -2.57
C ALA A 274 -1.22 13.93 -2.30
N VAL A 275 -0.91 12.82 -1.62
CA VAL A 275 0.43 12.25 -1.50
C VAL A 275 0.37 10.75 -1.84
N ARG A 276 1.38 10.26 -2.56
CA ARG A 276 1.51 8.85 -2.95
C ARG A 276 2.94 8.38 -2.90
N LYS A 277 3.10 7.09 -2.64
CA LYS A 277 4.34 6.38 -2.92
C LYS A 277 4.37 5.91 -4.37
N SER A 278 5.53 6.04 -5.00
CA SER A 278 5.87 5.28 -6.19
C SER A 278 6.31 3.87 -5.82
N SER A 279 6.39 2.99 -6.82
CA SER A 279 6.83 1.60 -6.65
C SER A 279 8.25 1.46 -6.09
N ASP A 280 9.12 2.44 -6.34
CA ASP A 280 10.49 2.52 -5.78
C ASP A 280 10.52 3.09 -4.35
N GLY A 281 9.36 3.48 -3.79
CA GLY A 281 9.22 4.00 -2.44
C GLY A 281 9.50 5.51 -2.29
N LYS A 282 9.76 6.24 -3.38
CA LYS A 282 9.76 7.72 -3.34
C LYS A 282 8.37 8.26 -3.06
N LEU A 283 8.29 9.53 -2.68
CA LEU A 283 7.02 10.22 -2.47
C LEU A 283 6.75 11.18 -3.62
N ALA A 284 5.49 11.26 -4.01
CA ALA A 284 4.99 12.28 -4.90
C ALA A 284 3.78 12.97 -4.26
N ALA A 285 3.74 14.28 -4.39
CA ALA A 285 2.64 15.10 -3.92
C ALA A 285 2.16 16.02 -5.03
N VAL A 286 0.86 16.31 -5.04
CA VAL A 286 0.29 17.30 -5.97
C VAL A 286 -0.31 18.47 -5.20
N THR A 287 0.03 19.68 -5.63
CA THR A 287 -0.39 20.92 -4.99
C THR A 287 -1.75 21.40 -5.51
N GLY A 288 -2.38 22.34 -4.81
CA GLY A 288 -3.66 22.93 -5.22
C GLY A 288 -3.60 23.73 -6.53
N ASP A 289 -2.42 24.17 -6.97
CA ASP A 289 -2.20 24.86 -8.24
C ASP A 289 -1.59 23.95 -9.33
N GLY A 290 -1.50 22.64 -9.06
CA GLY A 290 -1.18 21.64 -10.07
C GLY A 290 0.31 21.37 -10.27
N HIS A 291 1.15 21.66 -9.28
CA HIS A 291 2.54 21.19 -9.28
C HIS A 291 2.61 19.76 -8.78
N LEU A 292 3.26 18.89 -9.56
CA LEU A 292 3.74 17.59 -9.10
C LEU A 292 5.12 17.79 -8.46
N ILE A 293 5.26 17.35 -7.22
CA ILE A 293 6.50 17.42 -6.45
C ILE A 293 6.94 15.99 -6.16
N ILE A 294 8.13 15.62 -6.60
CA ILE A 294 8.75 14.32 -6.30
C ILE A 294 9.78 14.53 -5.21
N LEU A 295 9.69 13.73 -4.14
CA LEU A 295 10.60 13.71 -3.03
C LEU A 295 11.30 12.36 -2.96
N ASN A 296 12.60 12.40 -2.71
CA ASN A 296 13.34 11.20 -2.33
C ASN A 296 12.97 10.75 -0.92
N HIS A 297 13.56 9.65 -0.49
CA HIS A 297 13.26 9.07 0.82
C HIS A 297 13.74 9.89 2.02
N ASP A 298 14.68 10.80 1.81
CA ASP A 298 15.17 11.74 2.84
C ASP A 298 14.35 13.05 2.82
N TRP A 299 13.16 13.04 2.22
CA TRP A 299 12.28 14.19 2.10
C TRP A 299 12.87 15.38 1.32
N LYS A 300 13.89 15.14 0.51
CA LYS A 300 14.44 16.16 -0.41
C LYS A 300 13.65 16.16 -1.69
N VAL A 301 13.24 17.35 -2.12
CA VAL A 301 12.59 17.56 -3.42
C VAL A 301 13.59 17.29 -4.53
N GLU A 302 13.32 16.27 -5.35
CA GLU A 302 14.10 15.95 -6.55
C GLU A 302 13.61 16.72 -7.77
N SER A 303 12.28 16.92 -7.86
CA SER A 303 11.68 17.69 -8.95
C SER A 303 10.37 18.35 -8.52
N THR A 304 10.10 19.49 -9.15
CA THR A 304 8.82 20.19 -9.09
C THR A 304 8.46 20.62 -10.50
N ALA A 305 7.30 20.20 -11.00
CA ALA A 305 6.84 20.57 -12.32
C ALA A 305 5.34 20.87 -12.32
N LEU A 306 4.95 21.95 -13.03
CA LEU A 306 3.56 22.22 -13.31
C LEU A 306 3.02 21.18 -14.29
N ILE A 307 1.87 20.59 -13.99
CA ILE A 307 1.14 19.74 -14.94
C ILE A 307 0.72 20.63 -16.12
N LYS A 308 1.31 20.39 -17.29
CA LYS A 308 1.13 21.24 -18.46
C LYS A 308 -0.34 21.27 -18.87
N GLU A 309 -0.80 22.42 -19.36
CA GLU A 309 -2.14 22.67 -19.91
C GLU A 309 -3.31 22.59 -18.90
N ILE A 310 -3.33 21.61 -18.00
CA ILE A 310 -4.49 21.27 -17.16
C ILE A 310 -4.23 21.35 -15.64
N GLY A 311 -3.01 21.72 -15.22
CA GLY A 311 -2.63 21.76 -13.79
C GLY A 311 -3.51 22.65 -12.91
N HIS A 312 -4.01 23.76 -13.46
CA HIS A 312 -4.96 24.65 -12.77
C HIS A 312 -6.23 23.92 -12.30
N GLY A 313 -6.57 22.77 -12.90
CA GLY A 313 -7.69 21.93 -12.49
C GLY A 313 -7.54 21.31 -11.10
N ALA A 314 -6.33 21.28 -10.53
CA ALA A 314 -6.08 20.78 -9.17
C ALA A 314 -6.68 21.68 -8.09
N GLY A 315 -7.05 22.94 -8.42
CA GLY A 315 -7.61 23.92 -7.49
C GLY A 315 -8.86 23.42 -6.78
N TYR A 316 -9.71 22.68 -7.51
CA TYR A 316 -10.85 21.99 -6.94
C TYR A 316 -10.39 20.73 -6.19
N TRP A 317 -10.07 19.66 -6.92
CA TRP A 317 -9.51 18.43 -6.35
C TRP A 317 -8.52 17.81 -7.33
N CYS A 318 -7.54 17.08 -6.78
CA CYS A 318 -6.60 16.30 -7.56
C CYS A 318 -6.30 14.98 -6.86
N GLY A 319 -6.57 13.87 -7.54
CA GLY A 319 -6.09 12.55 -7.16
C GLY A 319 -4.77 12.25 -7.83
N LEU A 320 -3.93 11.45 -7.17
CA LEU A 320 -2.65 11.01 -7.69
C LEU A 320 -2.53 9.49 -7.54
N GLU A 321 -1.97 8.85 -8.56
CA GLU A 321 -1.57 7.45 -8.56
C GLU A 321 -0.26 7.30 -9.33
N HIS A 322 0.65 6.47 -8.80
CA HIS A 322 1.83 6.04 -9.55
C HIS A 322 1.46 4.91 -10.49
N LEU A 323 1.97 4.96 -11.72
CA LEU A 323 1.81 3.88 -12.70
C LEU A 323 3.08 3.04 -12.77
N ARG A 324 3.92 3.23 -13.79
CA ARG A 324 5.18 2.51 -13.99
C ARG A 324 6.26 3.49 -14.41
N GLY A 325 7.47 3.30 -13.91
CA GLY A 325 8.59 4.20 -14.19
C GLY A 325 8.22 5.63 -13.83
N ASP A 326 8.53 6.58 -14.72
CA ASP A 326 8.22 8.00 -14.52
C ASP A 326 6.81 8.37 -15.04
N ARG A 327 5.77 7.64 -14.62
CA ARG A 327 4.39 7.90 -15.06
C ARG A 327 3.43 7.95 -13.90
N TRP A 328 2.57 8.97 -13.93
CA TRP A 328 1.60 9.28 -12.89
C TRP A 328 0.24 9.49 -13.51
N LEU A 329 -0.79 8.94 -12.89
CA LEU A 329 -2.18 9.20 -13.24
C LEU A 329 -2.72 10.29 -12.30
N VAL A 330 -3.24 11.37 -12.88
CA VAL A 330 -3.86 12.48 -12.15
C VAL A 330 -5.33 12.63 -12.51
N ALA A 331 -6.16 12.91 -11.51
CA ALA A 331 -7.58 13.15 -11.67
C ALA A 331 -7.90 14.60 -11.27
N LEU A 332 -7.98 15.50 -12.25
CA LEU A 332 -8.05 16.95 -12.06
C LEU A 332 -9.50 17.43 -12.17
N GLY A 333 -10.13 17.59 -11.01
CA GLY A 333 -11.57 17.84 -10.94
C GLY A 333 -12.01 19.16 -11.57
N GLY A 334 -11.21 20.23 -11.38
CA GLY A 334 -11.48 21.54 -11.95
C GLY A 334 -11.27 21.61 -13.46
N ALA A 335 -10.45 20.71 -14.02
CA ALA A 335 -10.24 20.60 -15.46
C ALA A 335 -11.25 19.66 -16.14
N GLY A 336 -11.97 18.82 -15.36
CA GLY A 336 -12.82 17.77 -15.93
C GLY A 336 -12.00 16.71 -16.69
N ARG A 337 -10.78 16.43 -16.22
CA ARG A 337 -9.83 15.55 -16.92
C ARG A 337 -9.21 14.52 -15.99
N VAL A 338 -8.95 13.35 -16.55
CA VAL A 338 -7.93 12.43 -16.04
C VAL A 338 -6.79 12.41 -17.04
N ALA A 339 -5.55 12.44 -16.56
CA ALA A 339 -4.37 12.46 -17.42
C ALA A 339 -3.25 11.58 -16.88
N GLU A 340 -2.52 10.97 -17.81
CA GLU A 340 -1.23 10.34 -17.54
C GLU A 340 -0.13 11.35 -17.85
N ILE A 341 0.73 11.60 -16.86
CA ILE A 341 1.81 12.58 -16.92
C ILE A 341 3.14 11.96 -16.53
N ASP A 342 4.26 12.60 -16.90
CA ASP A 342 5.58 12.32 -16.33
C ASP A 342 5.96 13.30 -15.22
N SER A 343 7.11 13.09 -14.56
CA SER A 343 7.61 13.98 -13.50
C SER A 343 7.94 15.39 -13.97
N ALA A 344 8.10 15.61 -15.28
CA ALA A 344 8.27 16.92 -15.90
C ALA A 344 6.92 17.59 -16.25
N GLY A 345 5.79 16.96 -15.90
CA GLY A 345 4.44 17.47 -16.11
C GLY A 345 3.95 17.35 -17.56
N ASN A 346 4.65 16.62 -18.43
CA ASN A 346 4.19 16.39 -19.80
C ASN A 346 3.02 15.41 -19.80
N ILE A 347 1.99 15.69 -20.59
CA ILE A 347 0.84 14.79 -20.78
C ILE A 347 1.16 13.76 -21.85
N HIS A 348 0.95 12.48 -21.52
CA HIS A 348 1.10 11.35 -22.45
C HIS A 348 -0.23 10.71 -22.84
N TRP A 349 -1.26 10.88 -22.02
CA TRP A 349 -2.63 10.47 -22.30
C TRP A 349 -3.59 11.34 -21.50
N GLN A 350 -4.80 11.60 -22.02
CA GLN A 350 -5.85 12.26 -21.25
C GLN A 350 -7.25 11.88 -21.74
N ALA A 351 -8.23 11.96 -20.85
CA ALA A 351 -9.64 11.74 -21.15
C ALA A 351 -10.53 12.75 -20.41
N MET A 352 -11.70 13.04 -20.99
CA MET A 352 -12.77 13.77 -20.28
C MET A 352 -13.34 12.89 -19.18
N ALA A 353 -13.56 13.48 -18.01
CA ALA A 353 -14.40 12.89 -16.98
C ALA A 353 -15.16 14.00 -16.24
N PRO A 354 -16.43 13.79 -15.86
CA PRO A 354 -17.16 14.78 -15.07
C PRO A 354 -16.62 14.83 -13.63
N THR A 355 -16.09 15.98 -13.21
CA THR A 355 -15.61 16.26 -11.83
C THR A 355 -14.79 15.10 -11.23
N PRO A 356 -13.69 14.69 -11.87
CA PRO A 356 -12.88 13.57 -11.40
C PRO A 356 -12.10 13.95 -10.13
N VAL A 357 -12.05 13.06 -9.13
CA VAL A 357 -11.28 13.30 -7.89
C VAL A 357 -10.19 12.25 -7.66
N SER A 358 -10.39 11.04 -8.17
CA SER A 358 -9.38 9.99 -8.23
C SER A 358 -9.57 9.16 -9.49
N ALA A 359 -8.50 8.50 -9.91
CA ALA A 359 -8.56 7.53 -10.98
C ALA A 359 -7.59 6.38 -10.67
N HIS A 360 -7.89 5.21 -11.23
CA HIS A 360 -7.09 4.02 -11.10
C HIS A 360 -6.98 3.29 -12.43
N ARG A 361 -5.76 3.03 -12.91
CA ARG A 361 -5.52 2.29 -14.16
C ARG A 361 -5.67 0.78 -13.94
N LEU A 362 -6.55 0.15 -14.70
CA LEU A 362 -6.76 -1.30 -14.72
C LEU A 362 -5.71 -2.03 -15.57
N SER A 363 -5.50 -3.31 -15.28
CA SER A 363 -4.55 -4.17 -16.00
C SER A 363 -4.90 -4.39 -17.48
N ASN A 364 -6.18 -4.23 -17.86
CA ASN A 364 -6.64 -4.28 -19.25
C ASN A 364 -6.45 -2.95 -20.01
N GLY A 365 -5.90 -1.92 -19.36
CA GLY A 365 -5.68 -0.59 -19.94
C GLY A 365 -6.83 0.40 -19.72
N ASN A 366 -7.99 -0.05 -19.25
CA ASN A 366 -9.10 0.83 -18.88
C ASN A 366 -8.73 1.66 -17.63
N THR A 367 -9.48 2.72 -17.38
CA THR A 367 -9.30 3.57 -16.20
C THR A 367 -10.63 3.72 -15.47
N ILE A 368 -10.68 3.34 -14.19
CA ILE A 368 -11.83 3.66 -13.33
C ILE A 368 -11.61 5.03 -12.70
N VAL A 369 -12.67 5.84 -12.65
CA VAL A 369 -12.61 7.24 -12.21
C VAL A 369 -13.72 7.53 -11.22
N SER A 370 -13.40 8.23 -10.14
CA SER A 370 -14.40 8.77 -9.22
C SER A 370 -14.96 10.08 -9.75
N SER A 371 -16.25 10.11 -10.06
CA SER A 371 -16.98 11.30 -10.44
C SER A 371 -17.72 11.86 -9.23
N PHE A 372 -17.10 12.85 -8.58
CA PHE A 372 -17.50 13.31 -7.26
C PHE A 372 -18.91 13.91 -7.25
N GLU A 373 -19.18 14.90 -8.09
CA GLU A 373 -20.50 15.56 -8.13
C GLU A 373 -21.59 14.70 -8.79
N LYS A 374 -21.21 13.70 -9.59
CA LYS A 374 -22.17 12.75 -10.18
C LYS A 374 -22.45 11.54 -9.29
N LYS A 375 -21.81 11.45 -8.12
CA LYS A 375 -21.93 10.30 -7.21
C LYS A 375 -21.75 8.97 -7.94
N ALA A 376 -20.72 8.87 -8.77
CA ALA A 376 -20.56 7.72 -9.67
C ALA A 376 -19.12 7.26 -9.79
N MET A 377 -18.95 5.95 -9.92
CA MET A 377 -17.77 5.32 -10.50
C MET A 377 -18.01 5.16 -12.00
N ILE A 378 -17.09 5.64 -12.81
CA ILE A 378 -17.13 5.44 -14.27
C ILE A 378 -15.90 4.67 -14.71
N GLU A 379 -16.02 3.87 -15.75
CA GLU A 379 -14.90 3.20 -16.41
C GLU A 379 -14.73 3.76 -17.81
N LEU A 380 -13.50 4.15 -18.11
CA LEU A 380 -13.09 4.64 -19.42
C LEU A 380 -12.23 3.57 -20.11
N ASP A 381 -12.49 3.34 -21.39
CA ASP A 381 -11.58 2.53 -22.21
C ASP A 381 -10.25 3.27 -22.49
N PRO A 382 -9.25 2.63 -23.13
CA PRO A 382 -7.98 3.28 -23.41
C PRO A 382 -8.09 4.50 -24.35
N GLN A 383 -9.19 4.63 -25.09
CA GLN A 383 -9.49 5.79 -25.92
C GLN A 383 -10.21 6.92 -25.15
N GLY A 384 -10.48 6.72 -23.85
CA GLY A 384 -11.13 7.70 -22.99
C GLY A 384 -12.66 7.73 -23.13
N ARG A 385 -13.28 6.70 -23.72
CA ARG A 385 -14.74 6.59 -23.84
C ARG A 385 -15.31 5.88 -22.63
N GLU A 386 -16.42 6.38 -22.10
CA GLU A 386 -17.14 5.73 -21.00
C GLU A 386 -17.74 4.39 -21.47
N VAL A 387 -17.34 3.31 -20.83
CA VAL A 387 -17.82 1.94 -21.12
C VAL A 387 -18.65 1.35 -19.99
N SER A 388 -18.53 1.87 -18.76
CA SER A 388 -19.39 1.47 -17.65
C SER A 388 -19.61 2.61 -16.65
N ARG A 389 -20.72 2.54 -15.93
CA ARG A 389 -21.09 3.50 -14.88
C ARG A 389 -21.84 2.79 -13.75
N LYS A 390 -21.40 3.03 -12.52
CA LYS A 390 -22.10 2.64 -11.30
C LYS A 390 -22.41 3.89 -10.48
N VAL A 391 -23.70 4.16 -10.28
CA VAL A 391 -24.15 5.19 -9.33
C VAL A 391 -23.91 4.69 -7.92
N LEU A 392 -23.43 5.57 -7.06
CA LEU A 392 -23.08 5.34 -5.67
C LEU A 392 -24.04 6.16 -4.80
N GLU A 393 -24.23 5.75 -3.55
CA GLU A 393 -25.11 6.46 -2.60
C GLU A 393 -24.56 7.84 -2.20
N GLY A 394 -23.24 8.00 -2.27
CA GLY A 394 -22.48 9.16 -1.81
C GLY A 394 -21.49 9.66 -2.85
N ARG A 395 -20.81 10.78 -2.53
CA ARG A 395 -19.78 11.34 -3.41
C ARG A 395 -18.46 10.58 -3.28
N PRO A 396 -17.95 9.91 -4.32
CA PRO A 396 -16.71 9.14 -4.23
C PRO A 396 -15.48 10.04 -4.29
N PHE A 397 -14.65 9.98 -3.26
CA PHE A 397 -13.37 10.70 -3.22
C PHE A 397 -12.25 9.84 -3.81
N LEU A 398 -12.11 8.60 -3.34
CA LEU A 398 -11.12 7.62 -3.84
C LEU A 398 -11.82 6.40 -4.44
N ILE A 399 -11.31 5.90 -5.56
CA ILE A 399 -11.64 4.59 -6.12
C ILE A 399 -10.35 3.88 -6.53
N ARG A 400 -10.18 2.63 -6.08
CA ARG A 400 -9.04 1.78 -6.43
C ARG A 400 -9.45 0.33 -6.60
N LYS A 401 -8.79 -0.38 -7.51
CA LYS A 401 -8.92 -1.83 -7.65
C LYS A 401 -7.61 -2.48 -7.23
N TYR A 402 -7.70 -3.63 -6.56
CA TYR A 402 -6.56 -4.39 -6.06
C TYR A 402 -6.57 -5.80 -6.65
#